data_AF-U7QUT2-F1
#
_entry.id   AF-U7QUT2-F1
#
_cell.length_a   1.000
_cell.length_b   1.000
_cell.length_c   1.000
_cell.angle_alpha   90.00
_cell.angle_beta   90.00
_cell.angle_gamma   90.00
#
_symmetry.space_group_name_H-M   'P 1'
#
loop_
_entity.id
_entity.type
_entity.pdbx_description
1 polymer ?
#
loop_
_entity_poly.entity_id
_entity_poly.type
_entity_poly.pdbx_seq_one_letter_code
_entity_poly.pdbx_strand_id
1 'polypeptide(L)'
;MTSYVNKQEITASSEIDDLIFSSDPLVWSYDEQEQIRKKLVLDAFRHHYKHCQEYRRYCQAHKVDDNITEIDDIPVFPTSVFKFTRLLTCKESEIESWFTSSGTNGLKSLVARDRLSIERLLGSVGYGMKYIGSWFDHQMELVNLGPDRFNAHNIWFKYVMSLVELLYPTTFTVTEERIDFVKTLNSLERIKSQGKDICLNRFAILYLFALQLYER
;
A
#
# COMPACT_ATOMS: atom_id res chain seq x y z
N MET A 1 12.22 24.47 43.65
CA MET A 1 12.81 24.06 42.35
C MET A 1 11.68 23.40 41.56
N THR A 2 10.96 24.18 40.75
CA THR A 2 9.75 23.72 40.06
C THR A 2 10.19 23.10 38.74
N SER A 3 10.05 21.77 38.63
CA SER A 3 10.31 21.01 37.42
C SER A 3 9.27 21.38 36.37
N TYR A 4 9.69 22.07 35.30
CA TYR A 4 8.87 22.32 34.12
C TYR A 4 8.85 21.04 33.29
N VAL A 5 7.74 20.29 33.36
CA VAL A 5 7.46 19.20 32.42
C VAL A 5 7.14 19.83 31.07
N ASN A 6 8.02 19.65 30.09
CA ASN A 6 7.79 20.06 28.72
C ASN A 6 6.73 19.14 28.12
N LYS A 7 5.47 19.62 28.05
CA LYS A 7 4.40 18.93 27.34
C LYS A 7 4.67 19.06 25.85
N GLN A 8 5.32 18.05 25.27
CA GLN A 8 5.27 17.86 23.83
C GLN A 8 3.90 17.29 23.49
N GLU A 9 3.11 18.03 22.71
CA GLU A 9 1.94 17.48 22.03
C GLU A 9 2.43 16.42 21.04
N ILE A 10 2.34 15.16 21.44
CA ILE A 10 2.52 14.04 20.53
C ILE A 10 1.23 13.95 19.74
N THR A 11 1.24 14.39 18.48
CA THR A 11 0.14 14.12 17.55
C THR A 11 0.05 12.60 17.37
N ALA A 12 -0.90 11.97 18.06
CA ALA A 12 -1.01 10.52 18.13
C ALA A 12 -1.46 9.87 16.81
N SER A 13 -2.20 10.62 15.99
CA SER A 13 -2.73 10.19 14.69
C SER A 13 -3.02 11.43 13.84
N SER A 14 -2.82 11.37 12.53
CA SER A 14 -3.29 12.41 11.61
C SER A 14 -4.65 12.03 11.02
N GLU A 15 -5.39 13.00 10.49
CA GLU A 15 -6.71 12.76 9.90
C GLU A 15 -6.72 11.65 8.85
N ILE A 16 -5.68 11.55 8.01
CA ILE A 16 -5.55 10.48 7.03
C ILE A 16 -5.33 9.10 7.67
N ASP A 17 -4.69 9.03 8.83
CA ASP A 17 -4.50 7.77 9.56
C ASP A 17 -5.83 7.29 10.13
N ASP A 18 -6.63 8.18 10.69
CA ASP A 18 -7.99 7.85 11.17
C ASP A 18 -8.88 7.36 10.02
N LEU A 19 -8.79 8.00 8.85
CA LEU A 19 -9.47 7.56 7.64
C LEU A 19 -8.99 6.17 7.19
N ILE A 20 -7.69 5.89 7.19
CA ILE A 20 -7.16 4.59 6.74
C ILE A 20 -7.52 3.45 7.71
N PHE A 21 -7.36 3.67 9.01
CA PHE A 21 -7.41 2.59 10.00
C PHE A 21 -8.74 2.45 10.73
N SER A 22 -9.52 3.53 10.84
CA SER A 22 -10.68 3.58 11.73
C SER A 22 -12.00 3.92 11.02
N SER A 23 -11.97 4.32 9.76
CA SER A 23 -13.19 4.67 9.02
C SER A 23 -13.81 3.50 8.26
N ASP A 24 -15.05 3.70 7.80
CA ASP A 24 -15.74 2.82 6.86
C ASP A 24 -16.22 3.64 5.66
N PRO A 25 -15.43 3.74 4.57
CA PRO A 25 -15.81 4.47 3.37
C PRO A 25 -17.19 4.17 2.79
N LEU A 26 -17.78 3.00 3.07
CA LEU A 26 -19.11 2.65 2.59
C LEU A 26 -20.24 3.42 3.28
N VAL A 27 -19.97 4.05 4.44
CA VAL A 27 -20.96 4.86 5.15
C VAL A 27 -21.08 6.28 4.60
N TRP A 28 -20.08 6.74 3.84
CA TRP A 28 -20.07 8.08 3.30
C TRP A 28 -20.85 8.16 2.00
N SER A 29 -21.61 9.23 1.85
CA SER A 29 -22.20 9.63 0.56
C SER A 29 -21.10 9.92 -0.47
N TYR A 30 -21.48 9.88 -1.75
CA TYR A 30 -20.56 10.23 -2.85
C TYR A 30 -19.95 11.63 -2.67
N ASP A 31 -20.77 12.61 -2.26
CA ASP A 31 -20.31 13.98 -2.06
C ASP A 31 -19.30 14.08 -0.92
N GLU A 32 -19.52 13.37 0.20
CA GLU A 32 -18.55 13.31 1.30
C GLU A 32 -17.24 12.66 0.87
N GLN A 33 -17.29 11.54 0.13
CA GLN A 33 -16.11 10.88 -0.41
C GLN A 33 -15.32 11.83 -1.33
N GLU A 34 -16.01 12.59 -2.17
CA GLU A 34 -15.41 13.55 -3.08
C GLU A 34 -14.75 14.72 -2.33
N GLN A 35 -15.38 15.24 -1.27
CA GLN A 35 -14.77 16.29 -0.43
C GLN A 35 -13.52 15.79 0.30
N ILE A 36 -13.57 14.59 0.88
CA ILE A 36 -12.42 13.96 1.55
C ILE A 36 -11.28 13.76 0.55
N ARG A 37 -11.59 13.19 -0.64
CA ARG A 37 -10.62 13.00 -1.72
C ARG A 37 -9.99 14.32 -2.15
N LYS A 38 -10.82 15.35 -2.39
CA LYS A 38 -10.36 16.68 -2.80
C LYS A 38 -9.38 17.27 -1.80
N LYS A 39 -9.77 17.28 -0.53
CA LYS A 39 -8.92 17.77 0.57
C LYS A 39 -7.59 17.04 0.64
N LEU A 40 -7.61 15.70 0.71
CA LEU A 40 -6.39 14.90 0.86
C LEU A 40 -5.43 15.03 -0.33
N VAL A 41 -5.95 15.11 -1.56
CA VAL A 41 -5.11 15.31 -2.76
C VAL A 41 -4.47 16.69 -2.76
N LEU A 42 -5.21 17.74 -2.40
CA LEU A 42 -4.67 19.10 -2.31
C LEU A 42 -3.62 19.23 -1.19
N ASP A 43 -3.85 18.59 -0.04
CA ASP A 43 -2.88 18.59 1.06
C ASP A 43 -1.60 17.83 0.69
N ALA A 44 -1.72 16.70 -0.01
CA ALA A 44 -0.58 15.98 -0.57
C ALA A 44 0.17 16.85 -1.59
N PHE A 45 -0.53 17.52 -2.50
CA PHE A 45 0.07 18.45 -3.46
C PHE A 45 0.87 19.56 -2.76
N ARG A 46 0.28 20.24 -1.78
CA ARG A 46 0.94 21.29 -0.99
C ARG A 46 2.17 20.76 -0.27
N HIS A 47 2.07 19.56 0.32
CA HIS A 47 3.21 18.91 0.96
C HIS A 47 4.33 18.64 -0.05
N HIS A 48 4.03 18.07 -1.22
CA HIS A 48 5.02 17.83 -2.27
C HIS A 48 5.63 19.13 -2.80
N TYR A 49 4.84 20.16 -3.06
CA TYR A 49 5.32 21.47 -3.49
C TYR A 49 6.26 22.07 -2.44
N LYS A 50 5.91 21.97 -1.15
CA LYS A 50 6.71 22.52 -0.06
C LYS A 50 8.00 21.74 0.20
N HIS A 51 7.99 20.42 0.05
CA HIS A 51 9.09 19.58 0.55
C HIS A 51 9.94 18.92 -0.55
N CYS A 52 9.48 18.86 -1.79
CA CYS A 52 10.25 18.34 -2.92
C CYS A 52 10.66 19.48 -3.85
N GLN A 53 11.95 19.82 -3.88
CA GLN A 53 12.47 20.96 -4.63
C GLN A 53 12.26 20.80 -6.14
N GLU A 54 12.47 19.60 -6.65
CA GLU A 54 12.34 19.25 -8.07
C GLU A 54 10.88 19.35 -8.52
N TYR A 55 9.96 18.82 -7.72
CA TYR A 55 8.53 18.93 -7.98
C TYR A 55 8.06 20.38 -7.93
N ARG A 56 8.54 21.18 -6.96
CA ARG A 56 8.25 22.61 -6.89
C ARG A 56 8.70 23.36 -8.14
N ARG A 57 9.94 23.12 -8.59
CA ARG A 57 10.48 23.75 -9.81
C ARG A 57 9.64 23.39 -11.03
N TYR A 58 9.18 22.14 -11.12
CA TYR A 58 8.25 21.72 -12.16
C TYR A 58 6.94 22.50 -12.12
N CYS A 59 6.30 22.60 -10.95
CA CYS A 59 5.06 23.37 -10.80
C CYS A 59 5.25 24.85 -11.18
N GLN A 60 6.34 25.47 -10.75
CA GLN A 60 6.67 26.87 -11.08
C GLN A 60 6.89 27.08 -12.58
N ALA A 61 7.53 26.12 -13.27
CA ALA A 61 7.68 26.17 -14.73
C ALA A 61 6.33 26.10 -15.47
N HIS A 62 5.33 25.46 -14.86
CA HIS A 62 3.95 25.41 -15.32
C HIS A 62 3.08 26.57 -14.80
N LYS A 63 3.67 27.55 -14.08
CA LYS A 63 2.98 28.68 -13.45
C LYS A 63 1.91 28.28 -12.43
N VAL A 64 2.12 27.14 -11.76
CA VAL A 64 1.27 26.65 -10.68
C VAL A 64 1.99 26.86 -9.34
N ASP A 65 1.27 27.41 -8.36
CA ASP A 65 1.74 27.60 -6.99
C ASP A 65 1.04 26.63 -6.01
N ASP A 66 1.28 26.77 -4.70
CA ASP A 66 0.68 25.91 -3.67
C ASP A 66 -0.71 26.35 -3.19
N ASN A 67 -1.27 27.44 -3.73
CA ASN A 67 -2.56 27.98 -3.28
C ASN A 67 -3.76 27.49 -4.11
N ILE A 68 -3.54 26.60 -5.09
CA ILE A 68 -4.61 26.03 -5.90
C ILE A 68 -5.71 25.37 -5.03
N THR A 69 -6.92 25.43 -5.56
CA THR A 69 -8.14 24.95 -4.88
C THR A 69 -8.82 23.82 -5.63
N GLU A 70 -8.48 23.59 -6.90
CA GLU A 70 -9.00 22.49 -7.71
C GLU A 70 -7.90 21.47 -8.01
N ILE A 71 -8.29 20.19 -8.04
CA ILE A 71 -7.36 19.10 -8.37
C ILE A 71 -6.88 19.23 -9.83
N ASP A 72 -7.75 19.70 -10.72
CA ASP A 72 -7.46 19.80 -12.14
C ASP A 72 -6.39 20.86 -12.45
N ASP A 73 -6.09 21.74 -11.50
CA ASP A 73 -4.99 22.71 -11.59
C ASP A 73 -3.62 22.09 -11.27
N ILE A 74 -3.58 20.86 -10.73
CA ILE A 74 -2.33 20.15 -10.45
C ILE A 74 -1.68 19.75 -11.79
N PRO A 75 -0.43 20.18 -12.06
CA PRO A 75 0.21 19.86 -13.32
C PRO A 75 0.52 18.37 -13.42
N VAL A 76 0.21 17.78 -14.57
CA VAL A 76 0.43 16.34 -14.84
C VAL A 76 1.92 16.03 -14.82
N PHE A 77 2.37 15.38 -13.75
CA PHE A 77 3.78 15.10 -13.54
C PHE A 77 4.24 13.84 -14.31
N PRO A 78 5.22 13.91 -15.24
CA PRO A 78 5.59 12.77 -16.07
C PRO A 78 6.20 11.62 -15.26
N THR A 79 5.65 10.41 -15.41
CA THR A 79 6.13 9.22 -14.69
C THR A 79 7.55 8.80 -15.08
N SER A 80 8.05 9.25 -16.24
CA SER A 80 9.42 9.03 -16.69
C SER A 80 10.45 9.71 -15.79
N VAL A 81 10.09 10.79 -15.08
CA VAL A 81 11.02 11.52 -14.19
C VAL A 81 11.54 10.61 -13.08
N PHE A 82 10.72 9.69 -12.57
CA PHE A 82 11.12 8.72 -11.54
C PHE A 82 12.23 7.76 -11.99
N LYS A 83 12.56 7.70 -13.29
CA LYS A 83 13.71 6.93 -13.80
C LYS A 83 15.03 7.68 -13.65
N PHE A 84 14.99 9.01 -13.60
CA PHE A 84 16.17 9.87 -13.69
C PHE A 84 16.39 10.71 -12.43
N THR A 85 15.36 10.86 -11.59
CA THR A 85 15.39 11.76 -10.42
C THR A 85 14.82 11.07 -9.20
N ARG A 86 15.52 11.20 -8.07
CA ARG A 86 15.04 10.78 -6.75
C ARG A 86 14.17 11.88 -6.16
N LEU A 87 12.86 11.73 -6.27
CA LEU A 87 11.89 12.68 -5.75
C LEU A 87 11.58 12.34 -4.30
N LEU A 88 11.99 13.22 -3.38
CA LEU A 88 11.85 13.03 -1.94
C LEU A 88 11.15 14.25 -1.32
N THR A 89 10.30 14.00 -0.32
CA THR A 89 9.71 15.03 0.56
C THR A 89 10.28 14.99 1.97
N CYS A 90 11.19 14.05 2.24
CA CYS A 90 11.88 13.87 3.51
C CYS A 90 13.38 13.70 3.23
N LYS A 91 14.19 13.56 4.28
CA LYS A 91 15.62 13.29 4.11
C LYS A 91 15.80 11.87 3.59
N GLU A 92 16.83 11.67 2.77
CA GLU A 92 17.15 10.33 2.26
C GLU A 92 17.47 9.33 3.38
N SER A 93 18.00 9.80 4.52
CA SER A 93 18.24 8.97 5.72
C SER A 93 16.96 8.48 6.41
N GLU A 94 15.80 9.04 6.09
CA GLU A 94 14.50 8.65 6.65
C GLU A 94 13.78 7.63 5.75
N ILE A 95 14.40 7.24 4.62
CA ILE A 95 13.86 6.26 3.69
C ILE A 95 14.14 4.85 4.20
N GLU A 96 13.06 4.10 4.43
CA GLU A 96 13.12 2.70 4.84
C GLU A 96 13.35 1.77 3.64
N SER A 97 12.76 2.11 2.48
CA SER A 97 12.81 1.22 1.30
C SER A 97 12.73 1.98 -0.02
N TRP A 98 13.43 1.44 -1.01
CA TRP A 98 13.39 1.89 -2.40
C TRP A 98 12.71 0.85 -3.27
N PHE A 99 11.61 1.24 -3.90
CA PHE A 99 10.86 0.40 -4.81
C PHE A 99 11.18 0.73 -6.26
N THR A 100 11.16 -0.29 -7.09
CA THR A 100 11.49 -0.28 -8.50
C THR A 100 10.34 -0.82 -9.33
N SER A 101 10.19 -0.28 -10.53
CA SER A 101 9.34 -0.89 -11.56
C SER A 101 9.92 -2.23 -12.02
N SER A 102 9.07 -3.15 -12.52
CA SER A 102 9.52 -4.42 -13.12
C SER A 102 10.54 -4.24 -14.25
N GLY A 103 10.47 -3.11 -14.97
CA GLY A 103 11.50 -2.65 -15.91
C GLY A 103 11.56 -3.48 -17.18
N THR A 104 10.66 -3.22 -18.12
CA THR A 104 10.64 -3.91 -19.43
C THR A 104 11.72 -3.41 -20.40
N ASN A 105 12.30 -2.22 -20.17
CA ASN A 105 13.21 -1.54 -21.13
C ASN A 105 14.47 -0.93 -20.48
N GLY A 106 15.13 -1.66 -19.57
CA GLY A 106 16.46 -1.31 -19.04
C GLY A 106 16.49 -0.34 -17.86
N LEU A 107 15.87 0.84 -17.97
CA LEU A 107 15.87 1.84 -16.87
C LEU A 107 14.59 1.75 -16.02
N LYS A 108 14.78 1.44 -14.73
CA LYS A 108 13.70 1.27 -13.76
C LYS A 108 13.38 2.60 -13.07
N SER A 109 12.10 2.87 -12.86
CA SER A 109 11.69 3.95 -11.96
C SER A 109 12.07 3.60 -10.53
N LEU A 110 12.45 4.60 -9.74
CA LEU A 110 12.74 4.49 -8.30
C LEU A 110 11.72 5.29 -7.50
N VAL A 111 11.12 4.67 -6.49
CA VAL A 111 10.14 5.28 -5.59
C VAL A 111 10.58 4.99 -4.17
N ALA A 112 10.91 6.05 -3.43
CA ALA A 112 11.26 5.94 -2.02
C ALA A 112 9.99 5.82 -1.16
N ARG A 113 10.08 5.09 -0.06
CA ARG A 113 9.07 5.07 1.00
C ARG A 113 9.75 5.17 2.35
N ASP A 114 9.29 6.13 3.14
CA ASP A 114 9.54 6.17 4.57
C ASP A 114 8.61 5.20 5.30
N ARG A 115 8.84 5.06 6.61
CA ARG A 115 8.06 4.17 7.47
C ARG A 115 6.57 4.51 7.45
N LEU A 116 6.24 5.79 7.57
CA LEU A 116 4.85 6.26 7.60
C LEU A 116 4.10 5.88 6.31
N SER A 117 4.75 6.03 5.15
CA SER A 117 4.16 5.65 3.87
C SER A 117 3.93 4.15 3.75
N ILE A 118 4.80 3.32 4.34
CA ILE A 118 4.65 1.86 4.37
C ILE A 118 3.50 1.46 5.29
N GLU A 119 3.40 2.04 6.48
CA GLU A 119 2.33 1.76 7.44
C GLU A 119 0.96 2.13 6.86
N ARG A 120 0.83 3.30 6.24
CA ARG A 120 -0.41 3.72 5.55
C ARG A 120 -0.78 2.83 4.38
N LEU A 121 0.21 2.36 3.62
CA LEU A 121 0.00 1.39 2.54
C LEU A 121 -0.54 0.06 3.09
N LEU A 122 0.06 -0.45 4.18
CA LEU A 122 -0.41 -1.67 4.84
C LEU A 122 -1.85 -1.50 5.36
N GLY A 123 -2.17 -0.37 5.99
CA GLY A 123 -3.53 -0.05 6.43
C GLY A 123 -4.52 -0.03 5.27
N SER A 124 -4.15 0.59 4.15
CA SER A 124 -5.00 0.65 2.95
C SER A 124 -5.22 -0.72 2.32
N VAL A 125 -4.18 -1.57 2.27
CA VAL A 125 -4.29 -2.97 1.81
C VAL A 125 -5.19 -3.76 2.76
N GLY A 126 -5.00 -3.61 4.06
CA GLY A 126 -5.83 -4.26 5.08
C GLY A 126 -7.30 -3.86 5.00
N TYR A 127 -7.58 -2.58 4.78
CA TYR A 127 -8.95 -2.13 4.51
C TYR A 127 -9.48 -2.72 3.19
N GLY A 128 -8.68 -2.70 2.12
CA GLY A 128 -9.04 -3.25 0.81
C GLY A 128 -9.47 -4.72 0.87
N MET A 129 -8.86 -5.51 1.75
CA MET A 129 -9.25 -6.91 1.99
C MET A 129 -10.68 -7.06 2.52
N LYS A 130 -11.27 -6.05 3.17
CA LYS A 130 -12.67 -6.09 3.62
C LYS A 130 -13.66 -6.11 2.46
N TYR A 131 -13.31 -5.54 1.29
CA TYR A 131 -14.16 -5.62 0.08
C TYR A 131 -14.19 -7.02 -0.54
N ILE A 132 -13.16 -7.81 -0.25
CA ILE A 132 -12.98 -9.18 -0.72
C ILE A 132 -13.75 -10.15 0.17
N GLY A 133 -13.75 -9.90 1.49
CA GLY A 133 -14.59 -10.60 2.45
C GLY A 133 -14.28 -10.19 3.89
N SER A 134 -15.18 -10.53 4.80
CA SER A 134 -15.05 -10.22 6.24
C SER A 134 -14.66 -11.48 7.01
N TRP A 135 -13.36 -11.75 7.10
CA TRP A 135 -12.84 -12.85 7.90
C TRP A 135 -12.13 -12.33 9.14
N PHE A 136 -12.29 -13.02 10.26
CA PHE A 136 -11.38 -12.89 11.38
C PHE A 136 -10.06 -13.64 11.10
N ASP A 137 -8.96 -13.20 11.69
CA ASP A 137 -7.60 -13.73 11.45
C ASP A 137 -7.48 -15.27 11.60
N HIS A 138 -8.35 -15.89 12.40
CA HIS A 138 -8.35 -17.34 12.64
C HIS A 138 -9.21 -18.13 11.63
N GLN A 139 -10.02 -17.45 10.82
CA GLN A 139 -10.99 -18.06 9.91
C GLN A 139 -10.43 -18.24 8.50
N MET A 140 -9.35 -17.53 8.14
CA MET A 140 -8.77 -17.58 6.80
C MET A 140 -7.26 -17.86 6.86
N GLU A 141 -6.78 -18.61 5.87
CA GLU A 141 -5.35 -18.78 5.63
C GLU A 141 -5.01 -18.45 4.15
N LEU A 142 -3.92 -17.70 3.96
CA LEU A 142 -3.42 -17.30 2.66
C LEU A 142 -2.46 -18.38 2.12
N VAL A 143 -2.68 -18.85 0.90
CA VAL A 143 -1.69 -19.62 0.14
C VAL A 143 -1.07 -18.70 -0.89
N ASN A 144 0.18 -18.29 -0.65
CA ASN A 144 0.91 -17.39 -1.53
C ASN A 144 1.67 -18.18 -2.61
N LEU A 145 1.22 -17.99 -3.85
CA LEU A 145 1.82 -18.49 -5.09
C LEU A 145 2.76 -17.45 -5.75
N GLY A 146 3.08 -16.37 -5.05
CA GLY A 146 4.13 -15.42 -5.39
C GLY A 146 5.35 -15.55 -4.46
N PRO A 147 6.39 -14.73 -4.67
CA PRO A 147 7.50 -14.64 -3.73
C PRO A 147 7.03 -14.06 -2.39
N ASP A 148 7.66 -14.48 -1.28
CA ASP A 148 7.49 -13.84 0.03
C ASP A 148 8.08 -12.43 0.06
N ARG A 149 7.83 -11.65 1.13
CA ARG A 149 8.33 -10.27 1.22
C ARG A 149 9.85 -10.11 1.12
N PHE A 150 10.63 -11.13 1.52
CA PHE A 150 12.09 -11.08 1.47
C PHE A 150 12.59 -11.36 0.04
N ASN A 151 11.90 -12.25 -0.67
CA ASN A 151 12.16 -12.61 -2.07
C ASN A 151 11.42 -11.72 -3.08
N ALA A 152 10.52 -10.85 -2.62
CA ALA A 152 9.86 -9.83 -3.42
C ALA A 152 10.86 -8.80 -3.98
N HIS A 153 12.03 -8.69 -3.35
CA HIS A 153 13.05 -7.68 -3.63
C HIS A 153 12.44 -6.27 -3.65
N ASN A 154 13.10 -5.35 -4.35
CA ASN A 154 12.67 -3.97 -4.49
C ASN A 154 11.55 -3.81 -5.53
N ILE A 155 10.80 -4.83 -5.93
CA ILE A 155 9.76 -4.67 -6.96
C ILE A 155 8.46 -4.25 -6.27
N TRP A 156 7.98 -3.03 -6.54
CA TRP A 156 6.81 -2.42 -5.87
C TRP A 156 5.62 -3.37 -5.76
N PHE A 157 5.25 -3.98 -6.87
CA PHE A 157 4.07 -4.84 -6.92
C PHE A 157 4.27 -6.14 -6.11
N LYS A 158 5.46 -6.73 -6.16
CA LYS A 158 5.79 -7.91 -5.35
C LYS A 158 5.65 -7.61 -3.87
N TYR A 159 6.12 -6.42 -3.47
CA TYR A 159 6.05 -5.96 -2.09
C TYR A 159 4.60 -5.78 -1.62
N VAL A 160 3.76 -5.05 -2.38
CA VAL A 160 2.34 -4.86 -2.00
C VAL A 160 1.63 -6.21 -1.83
N MET A 161 1.87 -7.17 -2.73
CA MET A 161 1.25 -8.50 -2.61
C MET A 161 1.79 -9.29 -1.41
N SER A 162 3.06 -9.11 -1.06
CA SER A 162 3.62 -9.69 0.16
C SER A 162 3.08 -9.05 1.43
N LEU A 163 2.58 -7.80 1.40
CA LEU A 163 2.01 -7.19 2.62
C LEU A 163 0.75 -7.91 3.11
N VAL A 164 0.00 -8.56 2.21
CA VAL A 164 -1.15 -9.40 2.60
C VAL A 164 -0.71 -10.55 3.51
N GLU A 165 0.54 -11.01 3.37
CA GLU A 165 1.12 -12.06 4.22
C GLU A 165 1.33 -11.64 5.68
N LEU A 166 1.35 -10.31 5.94
CA LEU A 166 1.44 -9.76 7.30
C LEU A 166 0.07 -9.69 7.98
N LEU A 167 -1.01 -9.72 7.20
CA LEU A 167 -2.38 -9.59 7.69
C LEU A 167 -2.98 -10.94 8.06
N TYR A 168 -2.59 -12.01 7.36
CA TYR A 168 -3.17 -13.33 7.55
C TYR A 168 -2.09 -14.40 7.65
N PRO A 169 -2.33 -15.49 8.42
CA PRO A 169 -1.46 -16.66 8.39
C PRO A 169 -1.23 -17.12 6.95
N THR A 170 0.03 -17.29 6.55
CA THR A 170 0.39 -17.52 5.14
C THR A 170 1.28 -18.73 4.95
N THR A 171 0.91 -19.60 4.02
CA THR A 171 1.75 -20.68 3.52
C THR A 171 2.32 -20.33 2.14
N PHE A 172 3.64 -20.35 2.00
CA PHE A 172 4.33 -20.08 0.72
C PHE A 172 4.60 -21.38 -0.03
N THR A 173 4.19 -21.45 -1.30
CA THR A 173 4.37 -22.65 -2.13
C THR A 173 5.15 -22.36 -3.41
N VAL A 174 5.92 -21.28 -3.45
CA VAL A 174 6.87 -20.98 -4.52
C VAL A 174 8.29 -21.23 -4.06
N THR A 175 9.05 -21.92 -4.91
CA THR A 175 10.49 -22.16 -4.73
C THR A 175 11.18 -21.79 -6.04
N GLU A 176 12.19 -20.92 -6.01
CA GLU A 176 12.94 -20.49 -7.21
C GLU A 176 12.06 -20.03 -8.39
N GLU A 177 11.05 -19.20 -8.09
CA GLU A 177 10.05 -18.72 -9.07
C GLU A 177 9.16 -19.79 -9.72
N ARG A 178 9.21 -21.04 -9.22
CA ARG A 178 8.33 -22.13 -9.65
C ARG A 178 7.34 -22.49 -8.55
N ILE A 179 6.08 -22.70 -8.95
CA ILE A 179 5.03 -23.15 -8.05
C ILE A 179 5.27 -24.64 -7.74
N ASP A 180 5.37 -24.96 -6.45
CA ASP A 180 5.29 -26.32 -5.95
C ASP A 180 3.81 -26.71 -5.84
N PHE A 181 3.30 -27.37 -6.90
CA PHE A 181 1.90 -27.78 -6.98
C PHE A 181 1.53 -28.80 -5.91
N VAL A 182 2.45 -29.70 -5.54
CA VAL A 182 2.19 -30.73 -4.52
C VAL A 182 2.04 -30.06 -3.16
N LYS A 183 2.97 -29.19 -2.79
CA LYS A 183 2.89 -28.39 -1.55
C LYS A 183 1.64 -27.51 -1.55
N THR A 184 1.28 -26.93 -2.69
CA THR A 184 0.07 -26.12 -2.84
C THR A 184 -1.17 -26.95 -2.52
N LEU A 185 -1.37 -28.08 -3.21
CA LEU A 185 -2.52 -28.97 -2.99
C LEU A 185 -2.60 -29.46 -1.54
N ASN A 186 -1.48 -29.92 -0.97
CA ASN A 186 -1.44 -30.35 0.43
C ASN A 186 -1.82 -29.23 1.40
N SER A 187 -1.43 -27.98 1.10
CA SER A 187 -1.80 -26.82 1.91
C SER A 187 -3.29 -26.53 1.80
N LEU A 188 -3.86 -26.56 0.60
CA LEU A 188 -5.29 -26.38 0.36
C LEU A 188 -6.12 -27.43 1.12
N GLU A 189 -5.74 -28.70 1.03
CA GLU A 189 -6.43 -29.80 1.74
C GLU A 189 -6.34 -29.65 3.26
N ARG A 190 -5.17 -29.26 3.78
CA ARG A 190 -4.99 -29.00 5.22
C ARG A 190 -5.86 -27.84 5.71
N ILE A 191 -5.92 -26.72 4.98
CA ILE A 191 -6.71 -25.56 5.40
C ILE A 191 -8.20 -25.92 5.36
N LYS A 192 -8.62 -26.64 4.31
CA LYS A 192 -9.99 -27.13 4.19
C LYS A 192 -10.39 -28.08 5.31
N SER A 193 -9.52 -29.01 5.71
CA SER A 193 -9.83 -29.95 6.82
C SER A 193 -9.93 -29.26 8.18
N GLN A 194 -9.35 -28.06 8.32
CA GLN A 194 -9.49 -27.20 9.50
C GLN A 194 -10.78 -26.35 9.47
N GLY A 195 -11.59 -26.43 8.40
CA GLY A 195 -12.82 -25.65 8.25
C GLY A 195 -12.56 -24.16 8.01
N LYS A 196 -11.37 -23.79 7.52
CA LYS A 196 -10.99 -22.41 7.25
C LYS A 196 -11.20 -22.04 5.79
N ASP A 197 -11.45 -20.75 5.55
CA ASP A 197 -11.44 -20.16 4.22
C ASP A 197 -10.01 -20.06 3.68
N ILE A 198 -9.89 -20.13 2.35
CA ILE A 198 -8.62 -20.09 1.64
C ILE A 198 -8.59 -18.86 0.74
N CYS A 199 -7.57 -18.02 0.91
CA CYS A 199 -7.23 -16.99 -0.05
C CYS A 199 -6.03 -17.46 -0.88
N LEU A 200 -6.15 -17.48 -2.21
CA LEU A 200 -5.06 -17.89 -3.09
C LEU A 200 -4.50 -16.68 -3.82
N ASN A 201 -3.27 -16.30 -3.46
CA ASN A 201 -2.63 -15.12 -4.01
C ASN A 201 -1.62 -15.50 -5.07
N ARG A 202 -1.78 -15.03 -6.31
CA ARG A 202 -0.78 -15.22 -7.37
C ARG A 202 -0.33 -13.87 -7.92
N PHE A 203 0.91 -13.85 -8.39
CA PHE A 203 1.47 -12.75 -9.17
C PHE A 203 0.45 -12.21 -10.19
N ALA A 204 0.05 -10.95 -9.98
CA ALA A 204 -0.87 -10.13 -10.77
C ALA A 204 -2.39 -10.35 -10.59
N ILE A 205 -2.87 -11.40 -9.91
CA ILE A 205 -4.31 -11.62 -9.74
C ILE A 205 -4.59 -12.28 -8.38
N LEU A 206 -5.37 -11.60 -7.54
CA LEU A 206 -5.95 -12.20 -6.34
C LEU A 206 -7.11 -13.10 -6.79
N TYR A 207 -6.98 -14.42 -6.67
CA TYR A 207 -8.07 -15.35 -6.92
C TYR A 207 -8.61 -15.84 -5.57
N LEU A 208 -9.83 -15.43 -5.23
CA LEU A 208 -10.56 -16.06 -4.14
C LEU A 208 -11.17 -17.36 -4.64
N PHE A 209 -10.64 -18.49 -4.19
CA PHE A 209 -11.34 -19.76 -4.29
C PHE A 209 -12.03 -20.01 -2.94
N ALA A 210 -13.24 -19.49 -2.79
CA ALA A 210 -14.15 -19.99 -1.76
C ALA A 210 -14.63 -21.38 -2.20
N LEU A 211 -13.90 -22.44 -1.84
CA LEU A 211 -14.37 -23.81 -1.99
C LEU A 211 -15.40 -24.11 -0.89
N GLN A 212 -16.54 -23.43 -0.94
CA GLN A 212 -17.74 -23.84 -0.23
C GLN A 212 -18.35 -25.00 -1.05
N LEU A 213 -17.84 -26.21 -0.82
CA LEU A 213 -18.62 -27.40 -1.18
C LEU A 213 -19.82 -27.40 -0.25
N TYR A 214 -20.91 -26.78 -0.70
CA TYR A 214 -22.24 -27.10 -0.23
C TYR A 214 -22.43 -28.59 -0.50
N GLU A 215 -22.32 -29.40 0.54
CA GLU A 215 -22.96 -30.71 0.54
C GLU A 215 -24.46 -30.48 0.38
N ARG A 216 -24.98 -30.85 -0.79
CA ARG A 216 -26.30 -31.43 -0.95
C ARG A 216 -26.14 -32.75 -1.68
#